data_AF-A0A336KN23-F1
#
_entry.id   AF-A0A336KN23-F1
#
_cell.length_a   1.000
_cell.length_b   1.000
_cell.length_c   1.000
_cell.angle_alpha   90.00
_cell.angle_beta   90.00
_cell.angle_gamma   90.00
#
_symmetry.space_group_name_H-M   'P 1'
#
loop_
_entity.id
_entity.type
_entity.pdbx_description
1 polymer ?
#
loop_
_entity_poly.entity_id
_entity_poly.type
_entity_poly.pdbx_seq_one_letter_code
_entity_poly.pdbx_strand_id
1 'polypeptide(L)'
;MHLNLQTYSSETKKDPSEALAELNKVISNRKAKSLPLADQIKTILLNAKVVPFSLIQSRVTETNTDKLLRVLQTVGTLLRGNWVLQSELLYPESSVSSINGVPGQLMTRAREYVLYKFSHQTQINRAEIQQRTQLPAEEAKEVIASVGKLTGKVWELLKPIDRDFEKKYPELVQRQQLYWNAKAEGFYEMEMNKESKRVRKRSHRESK
;
A
#
# COMPACT_ATOMS: atom_id res chain seq x y z
N MET A 1 -28.28 0.83 56.50
CA MET A 1 -28.78 1.58 55.33
C MET A 1 -27.68 2.54 54.87
N HIS A 2 -27.31 2.43 53.59
CA HIS A 2 -26.69 3.44 52.72
C HIS A 2 -25.27 3.98 53.01
N LEU A 3 -24.28 3.33 52.37
CA LEU A 3 -23.28 3.85 51.42
C LEU A 3 -22.89 5.35 51.47
N ASN A 4 -21.59 5.63 51.49
CA ASN A 4 -20.91 6.10 50.27
C ASN A 4 -19.37 6.03 50.38
N LEU A 5 -18.79 5.14 49.57
CA LEU A 5 -17.40 5.16 49.15
C LEU A 5 -17.21 6.34 48.19
N GLN A 6 -16.34 7.29 48.51
CA GLN A 6 -15.77 8.17 47.50
C GLN A 6 -14.77 7.37 46.65
N THR A 7 -15.18 7.08 45.43
CA THR A 7 -14.33 6.55 44.36
C THR A 7 -13.36 7.65 43.92
N TYR A 8 -12.08 7.48 44.26
CA TYR A 8 -11.00 8.19 43.57
C TYR A 8 -10.93 7.67 42.14
N SER A 9 -11.43 8.47 41.19
CA SER A 9 -11.24 8.25 39.76
C SER A 9 -9.77 8.44 39.42
N SER A 10 -9.09 7.34 39.09
CA SER A 10 -7.77 7.36 38.48
C SER A 10 -7.92 7.82 37.02
N GLU A 11 -7.69 9.11 36.78
CA GLU A 11 -7.49 9.64 35.43
C GLU A 11 -6.23 9.00 34.84
N THR A 12 -6.44 8.11 33.87
CA THR A 12 -5.38 7.53 33.06
C THR A 12 -4.78 8.64 32.19
N LYS A 13 -3.54 9.04 32.52
CA LYS A 13 -2.73 9.94 31.69
C LYS A 13 -2.48 9.24 30.35
N LYS A 14 -3.24 9.61 29.32
CA LYS A 14 -2.97 9.21 27.92
C LYS A 14 -1.56 9.67 27.54
N ASP A 15 -0.80 8.78 26.92
CA ASP A 15 0.55 9.07 26.42
C ASP A 15 0.51 10.31 25.49
N PRO A 16 1.36 11.33 25.70
CA PRO A 16 1.46 12.49 24.81
C PRO A 16 1.62 12.12 23.33
N SER A 17 2.27 11.00 23.01
CA SER A 17 2.44 10.47 21.65
C SER A 17 1.12 9.99 21.04
N GLU A 18 0.28 9.28 21.81
CA GLU A 18 -1.05 8.86 21.37
C GLU A 18 -2.00 10.05 21.22
N ALA A 19 -1.93 11.01 22.14
CA ALA A 19 -2.71 12.24 22.06
C ALA A 19 -2.36 13.06 20.80
N LEU A 20 -1.06 13.15 20.45
CA LEU A 20 -0.61 13.79 19.21
C LEU A 20 -1.03 13.02 17.96
N ALA A 21 -0.97 11.69 17.96
CA ALA A 21 -1.45 10.86 16.86
C ALA A 21 -2.96 11.00 16.66
N GLU A 22 -3.72 11.07 17.75
CA GLU A 22 -5.17 11.24 17.74
C GLU A 22 -5.56 12.67 17.31
N LEU A 23 -4.83 13.68 17.75
CA LEU A 23 -5.00 15.07 17.28
C LEU A 23 -4.68 15.20 15.79
N ASN A 24 -3.57 14.62 15.32
CA ASN A 24 -3.20 14.60 13.90
C ASN A 24 -4.25 13.87 13.05
N LYS A 25 -4.80 12.77 13.57
CA LYS A 25 -5.91 12.04 12.94
C LYS A 25 -7.19 12.87 12.87
N VAL A 26 -7.54 13.60 13.94
CA VAL A 26 -8.72 14.49 13.99
C VAL A 26 -8.54 15.70 13.06
N ILE A 27 -7.36 16.33 13.04
CA ILE A 27 -7.04 17.45 12.16
C ILE A 27 -7.04 17.00 10.70
N SER A 28 -6.43 15.85 10.40
CA SER A 28 -6.47 15.24 9.07
C SER A 28 -7.91 14.93 8.65
N ASN A 29 -8.77 14.45 9.55
CA ASN A 29 -10.18 14.20 9.25
C ASN A 29 -10.97 15.49 8.98
N ARG A 30 -10.71 16.58 9.73
CA ARG A 30 -11.38 17.87 9.49
C ARG A 30 -10.94 18.52 8.19
N LYS A 31 -9.63 18.52 7.89
CA LYS A 31 -9.10 19.03 6.62
C LYS A 31 -9.57 18.20 5.43
N ALA A 32 -9.69 16.88 5.56
CA ALA A 32 -10.20 16.04 4.49
C ALA A 32 -11.62 16.44 4.08
N LYS A 33 -12.51 16.78 5.02
CA LYS A 33 -13.91 17.11 4.69
C LYS A 33 -14.11 18.43 3.92
N SER A 34 -13.13 19.34 3.93
CA SER A 34 -13.18 20.60 3.18
C SER A 34 -12.58 20.51 1.77
N LEU A 35 -11.95 19.39 1.42
CA LEU A 35 -11.29 19.20 0.13
C LEU A 35 -12.26 18.65 -0.92
N PRO A 36 -11.98 18.82 -2.23
CA PRO A 36 -12.66 18.08 -3.29
C PRO A 36 -12.60 16.57 -3.03
N LEU A 37 -13.65 15.83 -3.43
CA LEU A 37 -13.78 14.40 -3.11
C LEU A 37 -12.52 13.58 -3.41
N ALA A 38 -11.91 13.80 -4.58
CA ALA A 38 -10.69 13.12 -4.98
C ALA A 38 -9.53 13.34 -3.99
N ASP A 39 -9.38 14.56 -3.48
CA ASP A 39 -8.31 14.92 -2.55
C ASP A 39 -8.60 14.42 -1.12
N GLN A 40 -9.87 14.31 -0.72
CA GLN A 40 -10.24 13.60 0.50
C GLN A 40 -9.78 12.13 0.43
N ILE A 41 -10.10 11.46 -0.68
CA ILE A 41 -9.76 10.05 -0.90
C ILE A 41 -8.24 9.88 -0.95
N LYS A 42 -7.51 10.71 -1.72
CA LYS A 42 -6.04 10.69 -1.76
C LYS A 42 -5.44 10.81 -0.36
N THR A 43 -5.94 11.76 0.45
CA THR A 43 -5.47 11.96 1.83
C THR A 43 -5.70 10.70 2.68
N ILE A 44 -6.89 10.09 2.58
CA ILE A 44 -7.21 8.85 3.30
C ILE A 44 -6.28 7.71 2.88
N LEU A 45 -6.12 7.49 1.58
CA LEU A 45 -5.31 6.39 1.04
C LEU A 45 -3.81 6.58 1.32
N LEU A 46 -3.30 7.82 1.24
CA LEU A 46 -1.92 8.15 1.57
C LEU A 46 -1.60 7.84 3.03
N ASN A 47 -2.48 8.26 3.95
CA ASN A 47 -2.24 8.11 5.38
C ASN A 47 -2.46 6.69 5.89
N ALA A 48 -3.50 6.00 5.39
CA ALA A 48 -3.89 4.68 5.89
C ALA A 48 -3.33 3.52 5.05
N LYS A 49 -2.70 3.80 3.90
CA LYS A 49 -2.03 2.87 2.98
C LYS A 49 -2.93 1.84 2.29
N VAL A 50 -3.65 1.02 3.06
CA VAL A 50 -4.60 0.00 2.59
C VAL A 50 -5.91 0.14 3.37
N VAL A 51 -7.00 0.44 2.67
CA VAL A 51 -8.24 0.92 3.28
C VAL A 51 -9.45 0.16 2.72
N PRO A 52 -10.31 -0.45 3.56
CA PRO A 52 -11.55 -1.03 3.09
C PRO A 52 -12.52 0.08 2.65
N PHE A 53 -13.38 -0.23 1.67
CA PHE A 53 -14.28 0.78 1.09
C PHE A 53 -15.26 1.38 2.12
N SER A 54 -15.75 0.56 3.05
CA SER A 54 -16.64 1.00 4.14
C SER A 54 -16.01 2.09 5.01
N LEU A 55 -14.71 2.00 5.25
CA LEU A 55 -13.97 3.03 6.00
C LEU A 55 -13.85 4.32 5.18
N ILE A 56 -13.60 4.24 3.88
CA ILE A 56 -13.58 5.43 3.00
C ILE A 56 -14.94 6.11 3.03
N GLN A 57 -16.03 5.36 2.84
CA GLN A 57 -17.40 5.87 2.92
C GLN A 57 -17.69 6.60 4.23
N SER A 58 -17.22 6.08 5.36
CA SER A 58 -17.44 6.72 6.68
C SER A 58 -16.67 8.04 6.89
N ARG A 59 -15.68 8.33 6.03
CA ARG A 59 -14.74 9.46 6.22
C ARG A 59 -14.94 10.59 5.23
N VAL A 60 -15.51 10.31 4.06
CA VAL A 60 -15.79 11.32 3.04
C VAL A 60 -17.16 11.96 3.26
N THR A 61 -17.39 13.10 2.61
CA THR A 61 -18.69 13.80 2.65
C THR A 61 -19.68 13.31 1.58
N GLU A 62 -19.20 12.62 0.54
CA GLU A 62 -20.03 12.11 -0.55
C GLU A 62 -20.85 10.88 -0.11
N THR A 63 -22.17 10.95 -0.28
CA THR A 63 -23.11 9.87 0.08
C THR A 63 -23.52 9.02 -1.11
N ASN A 64 -23.37 9.54 -2.34
CA ASN A 64 -23.63 8.76 -3.55
C ASN A 64 -22.51 7.74 -3.77
N THR A 65 -22.85 6.46 -3.56
CA THR A 65 -21.90 5.34 -3.63
C THR A 65 -21.28 5.18 -5.03
N ASP A 66 -22.07 5.34 -6.09
CA ASP A 66 -21.57 5.17 -7.47
C ASP A 66 -20.62 6.29 -7.88
N LYS A 67 -20.92 7.52 -7.46
CA LYS A 67 -20.01 8.65 -7.66
C LYS A 67 -18.73 8.47 -6.87
N LEU A 68 -18.83 8.00 -5.62
CA LEU A 68 -17.66 7.71 -4.79
C LEU A 68 -16.78 6.62 -5.43
N LEU A 69 -17.35 5.50 -5.88
CA LEU A 69 -16.61 4.43 -6.54
C LEU A 69 -15.97 4.88 -7.85
N ARG A 70 -16.64 5.75 -8.63
CA ARG A 70 -16.06 6.33 -9.85
C ARG A 70 -14.83 7.18 -9.52
N VAL A 71 -14.94 8.11 -8.57
CA VAL A 71 -13.80 8.97 -8.19
C VAL A 71 -12.69 8.14 -7.54
N LEU A 72 -13.02 7.15 -6.72
CA LEU A 72 -12.06 6.26 -6.09
C LEU A 72 -11.20 5.51 -7.11
N GLN A 73 -11.77 5.04 -8.21
CA GLN A 73 -11.02 4.41 -9.31
C GLN A 73 -10.05 5.36 -10.03
N THR A 74 -10.25 6.68 -9.95
CA THR A 74 -9.34 7.66 -10.59
C THR A 74 -8.07 7.94 -9.78
N VAL A 75 -8.05 7.59 -8.49
CA VAL A 75 -6.93 7.88 -7.59
C VAL A 75 -6.42 6.65 -6.83
N GLY A 76 -7.20 5.57 -6.83
CA GLY A 76 -6.93 4.35 -6.09
C GLY A 76 -6.88 3.13 -6.98
N THR A 77 -6.19 2.11 -6.50
CA THR A 77 -6.10 0.78 -7.11
C THR A 77 -6.76 -0.23 -6.16
N LEU A 78 -7.57 -1.13 -6.72
CA LEU A 78 -8.22 -2.18 -5.94
C LEU A 78 -7.23 -3.33 -5.73
N LEU A 79 -7.11 -3.78 -4.48
CA LEU A 79 -6.24 -4.87 -4.05
C LEU A 79 -7.01 -5.75 -3.06
N ARG A 80 -7.48 -6.92 -3.51
CA ARG A 80 -8.11 -7.93 -2.65
C ARG A 80 -9.27 -7.36 -1.83
N GLY A 81 -10.17 -6.63 -2.48
CA GLY A 81 -11.31 -5.93 -1.87
C GLY A 81 -10.98 -4.63 -1.14
N ASN A 82 -9.70 -4.31 -0.90
CA ASN A 82 -9.26 -3.08 -0.27
C ASN A 82 -8.74 -2.07 -1.30
N TRP A 83 -8.66 -0.80 -0.94
CA TRP A 83 -8.16 0.27 -1.80
C TRP A 83 -6.81 0.78 -1.33
N VAL A 84 -5.92 1.00 -2.28
CA VAL A 84 -4.60 1.60 -2.08
C VAL A 84 -4.44 2.81 -3.00
N LEU A 85 -3.60 3.78 -2.62
CA LEU A 85 -3.29 4.90 -3.53
C LEU A 85 -2.62 4.38 -4.81
N GLN A 86 -2.89 4.96 -5.98
CA GLN A 86 -2.17 4.64 -7.21
C GLN A 86 -0.65 4.89 -7.06
N SER A 87 0.16 4.08 -7.74
CA SER A 87 1.62 4.13 -7.60
C SER A 87 2.22 5.45 -8.09
N GLU A 88 1.73 6.00 -9.21
CA GLU A 88 2.18 7.29 -9.77
C GLU A 88 1.88 8.50 -8.86
N LEU A 89 0.81 8.41 -8.06
CA LEU A 89 0.48 9.44 -7.08
C LEU A 89 1.36 9.33 -5.82
N LEU A 90 1.81 8.12 -5.48
CA LEU A 90 2.70 7.89 -4.34
C LEU A 90 4.16 8.20 -4.69
N TYR A 91 4.59 7.89 -5.91
CA TYR A 91 5.94 8.14 -6.43
C TYR A 91 5.87 8.89 -7.76
N PRO A 92 5.62 10.22 -7.73
CA PRO A 92 5.56 11.03 -8.94
C PRO A 92 6.81 10.88 -9.80
N GLU A 93 6.67 11.02 -11.11
CA GLU A 93 7.79 10.87 -12.07
C GLU A 93 8.98 11.78 -11.77
N SER A 94 8.71 12.99 -11.28
CA SER A 94 9.73 13.97 -10.88
C SER A 94 10.37 13.72 -9.52
N SER A 95 9.96 12.67 -8.79
CA SER A 95 10.44 12.37 -7.44
C SER A 95 11.64 11.43 -7.46
N VAL A 96 12.37 11.41 -6.34
CA VAL A 96 13.42 10.43 -6.05
C VAL A 96 13.24 9.88 -4.64
N SER A 97 13.67 8.63 -4.39
CA SER A 97 13.64 8.07 -3.04
C SER A 97 14.55 8.85 -2.09
N SER A 98 14.18 8.88 -0.81
CA SER A 98 14.87 9.70 0.20
C SER A 98 16.25 9.17 0.59
N ILE A 99 16.51 7.87 0.39
CA ILE A 99 17.75 7.22 0.87
C ILE A 99 18.76 7.11 -0.27
N ASN A 100 18.40 6.41 -1.36
CA ASN A 100 19.33 6.15 -2.45
C ASN A 100 19.05 6.99 -3.72
N GLY A 101 18.12 7.94 -3.67
CA GLY A 101 17.81 8.81 -4.82
C GLY A 101 17.21 8.04 -6.00
N VAL A 102 16.49 6.94 -5.75
CA VAL A 102 15.93 6.09 -6.81
C VAL A 102 14.83 6.85 -7.57
N PRO A 103 14.86 6.91 -8.91
CA PRO A 103 13.85 7.62 -9.69
C PRO A 103 12.42 7.15 -9.43
N GLY A 104 11.48 8.09 -9.35
CA GLY A 104 10.06 7.83 -9.06
C GLY A 104 9.40 6.85 -10.03
N GLN A 105 9.78 6.85 -11.31
CA GLN A 105 9.32 5.86 -12.29
C GLN A 105 9.69 4.42 -11.89
N LEU A 106 10.91 4.21 -11.37
CA LEU A 106 11.38 2.90 -10.93
C LEU A 106 10.67 2.46 -9.64
N MET A 107 10.47 3.39 -8.70
CA MET A 107 9.65 3.16 -7.50
C MET A 107 8.20 2.80 -7.84
N THR A 108 7.61 3.51 -8.80
CA THR A 108 6.26 3.24 -9.34
C THR A 108 6.17 1.84 -9.91
N ARG A 109 7.06 1.48 -10.85
CA ARG A 109 7.09 0.14 -11.48
C ARG A 109 7.30 -0.98 -10.46
N ALA A 110 8.19 -0.75 -9.49
CA ALA A 110 8.44 -1.72 -8.42
C ALA A 110 7.21 -1.93 -7.54
N ARG A 111 6.52 -0.85 -7.15
CA ARG A 111 5.28 -0.96 -6.38
C ARG A 111 4.17 -1.63 -7.17
N GLU A 112 4.00 -1.33 -8.45
CA GLU A 112 3.03 -2.03 -9.29
C GLU A 112 3.30 -3.54 -9.36
N TYR A 113 4.58 -3.96 -9.42
CA TYR A 113 4.94 -5.38 -9.33
C TYR A 113 4.55 -5.98 -7.97
N VAL A 114 4.78 -5.26 -6.86
CA VAL A 114 4.32 -5.71 -5.53
C VAL A 114 2.80 -5.87 -5.47
N LEU A 115 2.04 -4.91 -6.02
CA LEU A 115 0.57 -4.98 -6.08
C LEU A 115 0.11 -6.18 -6.91
N TYR A 116 0.72 -6.40 -8.07
CA TYR A 116 0.46 -7.56 -8.92
C TYR A 116 0.74 -8.89 -8.20
N LYS A 117 1.85 -8.98 -7.46
CA LYS A 117 2.16 -10.19 -6.67
C LYS A 117 1.10 -10.42 -5.60
N PHE A 118 0.71 -9.38 -4.86
CA PHE A 118 -0.35 -9.49 -3.85
C PHE A 118 -1.77 -9.72 -4.42
N SER A 119 -2.01 -9.38 -5.70
CA SER A 119 -3.27 -9.73 -6.35
C SER A 119 -3.40 -11.22 -6.67
N HIS A 120 -2.28 -11.97 -6.67
CA HIS A 120 -2.25 -13.41 -6.93
C HIS A 120 -1.88 -14.24 -5.70
N GLN A 121 -1.08 -13.68 -4.79
CA GLN A 121 -0.51 -14.37 -3.63
C GLN A 121 -0.83 -13.61 -2.34
N THR A 122 -0.80 -14.30 -1.19
CA THR A 122 -1.02 -13.68 0.12
C THR A 122 0.27 -13.27 0.81
N GLN A 123 1.39 -13.81 0.35
CA GLN A 123 2.72 -13.60 0.92
C GLN A 123 3.75 -13.36 -0.19
N ILE A 124 4.74 -12.51 0.08
CA ILE A 124 5.86 -12.24 -0.83
C ILE A 124 7.19 -12.16 -0.07
N ASN A 125 8.30 -12.28 -0.81
CA ASN A 125 9.66 -12.22 -0.25
C ASN A 125 10.38 -10.94 -0.67
N ARG A 126 10.98 -10.21 0.28
CA ARG A 126 11.73 -8.96 0.00
C ARG A 126 12.91 -9.19 -0.95
N ALA A 127 13.66 -10.29 -0.79
CA ALA A 127 14.82 -10.60 -1.62
C ALA A 127 14.42 -10.83 -3.09
N GLU A 128 13.27 -11.48 -3.31
CA GLU A 128 12.70 -11.63 -4.65
C GLU A 128 12.34 -10.26 -5.23
N ILE A 129 11.61 -9.41 -4.48
CA ILE A 129 11.27 -8.07 -4.93
C ILE A 129 12.53 -7.27 -5.28
N GLN A 130 13.56 -7.28 -4.43
CA GLN A 130 14.84 -6.62 -4.71
C GLN A 130 15.47 -7.13 -6.01
N GLN A 131 15.54 -8.44 -6.19
CA GLN A 131 16.16 -9.05 -7.36
C GLN A 131 15.42 -8.67 -8.66
N ARG A 132 14.08 -8.71 -8.64
CA ARG A 132 13.22 -8.47 -9.81
C ARG A 132 13.13 -6.98 -10.16
N THR A 133 12.99 -6.13 -9.16
CA THR A 133 12.83 -4.67 -9.35
C THR A 133 14.15 -3.91 -9.42
N GLN A 134 15.26 -4.56 -9.03
CA GLN A 134 16.59 -3.93 -8.93
C GLN A 134 16.67 -2.79 -7.92
N LEU A 135 15.69 -2.70 -7.02
CA LEU A 135 15.72 -1.71 -5.96
C LEU A 135 16.79 -2.05 -4.92
N PRO A 136 17.45 -1.03 -4.35
CA PRO A 136 18.21 -1.21 -3.12
C PRO A 136 17.29 -1.70 -2.00
N ALA A 137 17.92 -2.21 -0.94
CA ALA A 137 17.18 -2.90 0.11
C ALA A 137 16.10 -2.02 0.74
N GLU A 138 16.42 -0.77 1.04
CA GLU A 138 15.51 0.13 1.75
C GLU A 138 14.30 0.50 0.91
N GLU A 139 14.47 0.80 -0.38
CA GLU A 139 13.36 1.08 -1.30
C GLU A 139 12.49 -0.16 -1.53
N ALA A 140 13.10 -1.35 -1.66
CA ALA A 140 12.33 -2.58 -1.77
C ALA A 140 11.48 -2.82 -0.50
N LYS A 141 12.00 -2.52 0.68
CA LYS A 141 11.25 -2.58 1.94
C LYS A 141 10.14 -1.53 1.97
N GLU A 142 10.43 -0.31 1.53
CA GLU A 142 9.48 0.81 1.48
C GLU A 142 8.27 0.47 0.59
N VAL A 143 8.50 0.01 -0.64
CA VAL A 143 7.42 -0.33 -1.58
C VAL A 143 6.57 -1.48 -1.03
N ILE A 144 7.17 -2.49 -0.39
CA ILE A 144 6.41 -3.59 0.22
C ILE A 144 5.63 -3.08 1.44
N ALA A 145 6.25 -2.30 2.32
CA ALA A 145 5.62 -1.73 3.52
C ALA A 145 4.55 -0.67 3.21
N SER A 146 4.41 -0.25 1.95
CA SER A 146 3.30 0.56 1.48
C SER A 146 1.98 -0.20 1.39
N VAL A 147 2.01 -1.54 1.32
CA VAL A 147 0.81 -2.38 1.19
C VAL A 147 0.85 -3.70 1.97
N GLY A 148 1.97 -4.00 2.61
CA GLY A 148 2.19 -5.21 3.38
C GLY A 148 2.79 -4.94 4.76
N LYS A 149 2.81 -5.99 5.58
CA LYS A 149 3.44 -6.04 6.90
C LYS A 149 4.35 -7.26 7.00
N LEU A 150 5.41 -7.15 7.79
CA LEU A 150 6.32 -8.27 8.04
C LEU A 150 5.74 -9.14 9.17
N THR A 151 5.43 -10.40 8.86
CA THR A 151 5.01 -11.41 9.83
C THR A 151 6.09 -12.49 9.88
N GLY A 152 6.91 -12.50 10.94
CA GLY A 152 8.07 -13.38 11.03
C GLY A 152 9.11 -13.06 9.95
N LYS A 153 9.24 -13.93 8.94
CA LYS A 153 10.20 -13.78 7.82
C LYS A 153 9.53 -13.49 6.47
N VAL A 154 8.21 -13.41 6.42
CA VAL A 154 7.43 -13.21 5.19
C VAL A 154 6.65 -11.91 5.23
N TRP A 155 6.42 -11.31 4.07
CA TRP A 155 5.58 -10.13 3.96
C TRP A 155 4.18 -10.54 3.54
N GLU A 156 3.18 -10.11 4.31
CA GLU A 156 1.77 -10.41 4.08
C GLU A 156 1.01 -9.12 3.80
N LEU A 157 -0.20 -9.24 3.24
CA LEU A 157 -1.10 -8.10 3.07
C LEU A 157 -1.30 -7.33 4.38
N LEU A 158 -1.27 -5.99 4.28
CA LEU A 158 -1.44 -5.11 5.45
C LEU A 158 -2.83 -5.25 6.07
N LYS A 159 -3.84 -5.55 5.23
CA LYS A 159 -5.22 -5.82 5.63
C LYS A 159 -5.68 -7.16 5.09
N PRO A 160 -6.56 -7.87 5.80
CA PRO A 160 -7.18 -9.09 5.27
C PRO A 160 -8.02 -8.74 4.02
N ILE A 161 -8.26 -9.76 3.20
CA ILE A 161 -9.10 -9.66 2.01
C ILE A 161 -10.51 -9.21 2.42
N ASP A 162 -11.01 -8.14 1.80
CA ASP A 162 -12.40 -7.67 2.01
C ASP A 162 -13.34 -8.43 1.08
N ARG A 163 -13.76 -9.63 1.53
CA ARG A 163 -14.63 -10.53 0.77
C ARG A 163 -16.03 -9.97 0.55
N ASP A 164 -16.52 -9.14 1.47
CA ASP A 164 -17.82 -8.50 1.35
C ASP A 164 -17.81 -7.49 0.21
N PHE A 165 -16.73 -6.68 0.10
CA PHE A 165 -16.54 -5.81 -1.05
C PHE A 165 -16.44 -6.59 -2.36
N GLU A 166 -15.62 -7.65 -2.41
CA GLU A 166 -15.45 -8.46 -3.62
C GLU A 166 -16.78 -9.05 -4.10
N LYS A 167 -17.61 -9.56 -3.18
CA LYS A 167 -18.94 -10.09 -3.48
C LYS A 167 -19.92 -9.02 -3.92
N LYS A 168 -19.84 -7.82 -3.32
CA LYS A 168 -20.77 -6.72 -3.61
C LYS A 168 -20.46 -6.01 -4.93
N TYR A 169 -19.19 -5.96 -5.35
CA TYR A 169 -18.74 -5.26 -6.55
C TYR A 169 -17.86 -6.13 -7.47
N PRO A 170 -18.39 -7.28 -7.96
CA PRO A 170 -17.61 -8.24 -8.75
C PRO A 170 -17.07 -7.67 -10.06
N GLU A 171 -17.82 -6.78 -10.71
CA GLU A 171 -17.40 -6.08 -11.95
C GLU A 171 -16.11 -5.27 -11.75
N LEU A 172 -15.98 -4.58 -10.60
CA LEU A 172 -14.77 -3.80 -10.28
C LEU A 172 -13.57 -4.71 -10.04
N VAL A 173 -13.79 -5.84 -9.35
CA VAL A 173 -12.76 -6.86 -9.12
C VAL A 173 -12.30 -7.45 -10.45
N GLN A 174 -13.23 -7.82 -11.33
CA GLN A 174 -12.91 -8.38 -12.64
C GLN A 174 -12.15 -7.39 -13.50
N ARG A 175 -12.57 -6.12 -13.55
CA ARG A 175 -11.87 -5.07 -14.30
C ARG A 175 -10.44 -4.87 -13.80
N GLN A 176 -10.25 -4.87 -12.48
CA GLN A 176 -8.92 -4.78 -11.88
C GLN A 176 -8.06 -6.00 -12.20
N GLN A 177 -8.64 -7.20 -12.25
CA GLN A 177 -7.92 -8.40 -12.67
C GLN A 177 -7.52 -8.33 -14.14
N LEU A 178 -8.39 -7.85 -15.03
CA LEU A 178 -8.06 -7.63 -16.45
C LEU A 178 -6.90 -6.63 -16.60
N TYR A 179 -6.88 -5.56 -15.81
CA TYR A 179 -5.75 -4.64 -15.75
C TYR A 179 -4.44 -5.35 -15.37
N TRP A 180 -4.47 -6.22 -14.36
CA TRP A 180 -3.29 -7.00 -13.97
C TRP A 180 -2.85 -7.98 -15.05
N ASN A 181 -3.81 -8.64 -15.72
CA ASN A 181 -3.52 -9.56 -16.82
C ASN A 181 -2.86 -8.83 -18.00
N ALA A 182 -3.33 -7.62 -18.34
CA ALA A 182 -2.73 -6.80 -19.40
C ALA A 182 -1.30 -6.36 -19.08
N LYS A 183 -0.96 -6.19 -17.79
CA LYS A 183 0.40 -5.87 -17.34
C LYS A 183 1.29 -7.10 -17.11
N ALA A 184 0.71 -8.31 -17.10
CA ALA A 184 1.41 -9.52 -16.70
C ALA A 184 2.64 -9.80 -17.57
N GLU A 185 2.57 -9.57 -18.88
CA GLU A 185 3.72 -9.76 -19.79
C GLU A 185 4.95 -8.93 -19.37
N GLY A 186 4.76 -7.64 -19.07
CA GLY A 186 5.84 -6.78 -18.60
C GLY A 186 6.40 -7.18 -17.22
N PHE A 187 5.61 -7.87 -16.39
CA PHE A 187 6.08 -8.47 -15.14
C PHE A 187 6.81 -9.81 -15.38
N TYR A 188 6.33 -10.64 -16.31
CA TYR A 188 7.00 -11.88 -16.71
C TYR A 188 8.37 -11.61 -17.31
N GLU A 189 8.53 -10.57 -18.13
CA GLU A 189 9.84 -10.13 -18.62
C GLU A 189 10.80 -9.78 -17.46
N MET A 190 10.30 -9.12 -16.40
CA MET A 190 11.10 -8.86 -15.19
C MET A 190 11.48 -10.15 -14.45
N GLU A 191 10.64 -11.18 -14.52
CA GLU A 191 10.92 -12.51 -13.96
C GLU A 191 11.90 -13.34 -14.82
N MET A 192 11.88 -13.19 -16.15
CA MET A 192 12.72 -13.98 -17.06
C MET A 192 14.11 -13.40 -17.31
N ASN A 193 14.26 -12.07 -17.41
CA ASN A 193 15.50 -11.41 -17.86
C ASN A 193 16.74 -11.58 -16.95
N LYS A 194 16.66 -12.34 -15.84
CA LYS A 194 17.74 -12.43 -14.84
C LYS A 194 18.10 -13.81 -14.32
N GLU A 195 17.47 -14.89 -14.80
CA GLU A 195 17.94 -16.25 -14.47
C GLU A 195 19.34 -16.53 -15.09
N SER A 196 19.76 -15.75 -16.10
CA SER A 196 20.94 -16.01 -16.93
C SER A 196 22.19 -15.15 -16.64
N LYS A 197 22.26 -14.36 -15.55
CA LYS A 197 23.46 -13.54 -15.22
C LYS A 197 24.31 -14.04 -14.04
N ARG A 198 24.32 -15.36 -13.76
CA ARG A 198 25.36 -16.01 -12.94
C ARG A 198 26.48 -16.58 -13.81
N VAL A 199 27.13 -15.76 -14.64
CA VAL A 199 28.41 -16.14 -15.23
C VAL A 199 29.49 -15.95 -14.15
N ARG A 200 29.86 -17.06 -13.48
CA ARG A 200 31.06 -17.12 -12.64
C ARG A 200 32.26 -16.71 -13.51
N LYS A 201 32.87 -15.57 -13.21
CA LYS A 201 34.20 -15.21 -13.71
C LYS A 201 35.17 -16.28 -13.18
N ARG A 202 35.48 -17.30 -13.98
CA ARG A 202 36.61 -18.19 -13.71
C ARG A 202 37.88 -17.35 -13.85
N SER A 203 38.57 -17.09 -12.75
CA SER A 203 39.91 -16.53 -12.77
C SER A 203 40.83 -17.53 -13.47
N HIS A 204 41.34 -17.18 -14.65
CA HIS A 204 42.48 -17.88 -15.21
C HIS A 204 43.70 -17.48 -14.37
N ARG A 205 44.17 -18.40 -13.53
CA ARG A 205 45.51 -18.32 -12.95
C ARG A 205 46.43 -18.98 -13.95
N GLU A 206 47.19 -18.19 -14.69
CA GLU A 206 48.34 -18.70 -15.44
C GLU A 206 49.40 -19.13 -14.42
N SER A 207 49.69 -20.44 -14.40
CA SER A 207 50.88 -20.96 -13.74
C SER A 207 51.98 -21.04 -14.80
N LYS A 208 53.08 -20.35 -14.53
CA LYS A 208 54.36 -20.46 -15.23
C LYS A 208 54.93 -21.88 -15.14
#